data_AF-X1I827-F1
#
_entry.id   AF-X1I827-F1
#
_cell.length_a   1.000
_cell.length_b   1.000
_cell.length_c   1.000
_cell.angle_alpha   90.00
_cell.angle_beta   90.00
_cell.angle_gamma   90.00
#
_symmetry.space_group_name_H-M   'P 1'
#
loop_
_entity.id
_entity.type
_entity.pdbx_description
1 polymer ?
#
loop_
_entity_poly.entity_id
_entity_poly.type
_entity_poly.pdbx_seq_one_letter_code
_entity_poly.pdbx_strand_id
1 'polypeptide(L)'
;MAEHYKVSIKVVSQKGTCALGHKVGDQWIVDWKTPEGICLSAFNSLFPSLAALMFGGSFPWESDPDVTTVACPDAANPVVFELRRLHE
;
A
#
# COMPACT_ATOMS: atom_id res chain seq x y z
N MET A 1 3.97 2.97 -22.79
CA MET A 1 3.33 3.37 -21.52
C MET A 1 4.22 4.42 -20.87
N ALA A 2 3.68 5.34 -20.09
CA ALA A 2 4.52 6.32 -19.39
C ALA A 2 5.50 5.61 -18.45
N GLU A 3 6.66 6.19 -18.20
CA GLU A 3 7.55 5.70 -17.14
C GLU A 3 6.85 5.81 -15.79
N HIS A 4 7.02 4.78 -14.97
CA HIS A 4 6.42 4.67 -13.65
C HIS A 4 7.35 3.90 -12.72
N TYR A 5 7.18 4.11 -11.42
CA TYR A 5 7.93 3.40 -10.40
C TYR A 5 7.15 2.17 -9.94
N LYS A 6 7.88 1.11 -9.60
CA LYS A 6 7.31 0.02 -8.80
C LYS A 6 7.06 0.51 -7.37
N VAL A 7 6.01 -0.01 -6.74
CA VAL A 7 5.66 0.31 -5.35
C VAL A 7 5.57 -0.97 -4.55
N SER A 8 6.30 -1.04 -3.45
CA SER A 8 6.15 -2.09 -2.45
C SER A 8 5.00 -1.76 -1.49
N ILE A 9 4.22 -2.79 -1.16
CA ILE A 9 3.16 -2.74 -0.14
C ILE A 9 3.61 -3.66 0.99
N LYS A 10 3.61 -3.17 2.23
CA LYS A 10 3.97 -3.98 3.40
C LYS A 10 2.98 -3.76 4.54
N VAL A 11 2.51 -4.83 5.16
CA VAL A 11 1.74 -4.70 6.40
C VAL A 11 2.69 -4.36 7.55
N VAL A 12 2.50 -3.18 8.14
CA VAL A 12 3.33 -2.66 9.24
C VAL A 12 2.63 -2.69 10.59
N SER A 13 1.29 -2.70 10.60
CA SER A 13 0.52 -2.80 11.84
C SER A 13 -0.82 -3.49 11.60
N GLN A 14 -1.31 -4.16 12.62
CA GLN A 14 -2.64 -4.76 12.63
C GLN A 14 -3.22 -4.59 14.04
N LYS A 15 -4.41 -4.00 14.11
CA LYS A 15 -5.25 -4.05 15.31
C LYS A 15 -6.43 -4.97 15.04
N GLY A 16 -6.79 -5.79 16.04
CA GLY A 16 -7.83 -6.79 15.86
C GLY A 16 -7.41 -7.91 14.91
N THR A 17 -8.35 -8.48 14.18
CA THR A 17 -8.11 -9.62 13.28
C THR A 17 -8.60 -9.32 11.87
N CYS A 18 -7.74 -9.49 10.87
CA CYS A 18 -8.17 -9.43 9.47
C CYS A 18 -8.88 -10.73 9.08
N ALA A 19 -10.15 -10.64 8.67
CA ALA A 19 -10.93 -11.81 8.23
C ALA A 19 -10.34 -12.53 7.01
N LEU A 20 -9.50 -11.84 6.21
CA LEU A 20 -8.85 -12.37 5.02
C LEU A 20 -7.41 -12.86 5.29
N GLY A 21 -6.95 -12.81 6.55
CA GLY A 21 -5.67 -13.40 6.95
C GLY A 21 -4.44 -12.53 6.72
N HIS A 22 -4.58 -11.26 6.35
CA HIS A 22 -3.46 -10.31 6.27
C HIS A 22 -2.84 -10.11 7.65
N LYS A 23 -1.51 -10.14 7.74
CA LYS A 23 -0.73 -10.03 8.98
C LYS A 23 0.54 -9.21 8.78
N VAL A 24 1.07 -8.68 9.88
CA VAL A 24 2.34 -7.93 9.89
C VAL A 24 3.45 -8.76 9.24
N GLY A 25 4.17 -8.13 8.30
CA GLY A 25 5.23 -8.78 7.53
C GLY A 25 4.81 -9.25 6.14
N ASP A 26 3.51 -9.37 5.84
CA ASP A 26 3.05 -9.64 4.48
C ASP A 26 3.48 -8.50 3.55
N GLN A 27 3.92 -8.86 2.34
CA GLN A 27 4.51 -7.94 1.37
C GLN A 27 4.10 -8.28 -0.06
N TRP A 28 3.94 -7.22 -0.86
CA TRP A 28 3.65 -7.31 -2.28
C TRP A 28 4.43 -6.25 -3.04
N ILE A 29 4.68 -6.50 -4.32
CA ILE A 29 5.22 -5.52 -5.26
C ILE A 29 4.15 -5.25 -6.30
N VAL A 30 3.89 -3.98 -6.55
CA VAL A 30 2.91 -3.52 -7.53
C VAL A 30 3.63 -2.78 -8.65
N ASP A 31 3.16 -3.10 -9.85
CA ASP A 31 3.59 -2.55 -11.12
C ASP A 31 2.30 -2.26 -11.92
N TRP A 32 2.19 -2.71 -13.17
CA TRP A 32 0.96 -2.54 -13.97
C TRP A 32 -0.25 -3.37 -13.52
N LYS A 33 -0.06 -4.35 -12.63
CA LYS A 33 -1.11 -5.30 -12.23
C LYS A 33 -1.32 -5.29 -10.73
N THR A 34 -2.57 -5.55 -10.34
CA THR A 34 -2.93 -5.84 -8.96
C THR A 34 -2.13 -7.05 -8.46
N PRO A 35 -1.50 -6.98 -7.28
CA PRO A 35 -0.76 -8.10 -6.75
C PRO A 35 -1.71 -9.22 -6.34
N GLU A 36 -1.30 -10.46 -6.52
CA GLU A 36 -2.09 -11.62 -6.10
C GLU A 36 -2.16 -11.69 -4.56
N GLY A 37 -3.33 -12.09 -4.05
CA GLY A 37 -3.53 -12.34 -2.62
C GLY A 37 -3.91 -11.12 -1.78
N ILE A 38 -3.77 -9.88 -2.28
CA ILE A 38 -4.31 -8.71 -1.57
C ILE A 38 -5.85 -8.69 -1.64
N CYS A 39 -6.50 -8.34 -0.52
CA CYS A 39 -7.96 -8.19 -0.51
C CYS A 39 -8.38 -6.97 -1.35
N LEU A 40 -9.45 -7.10 -2.13
CA LEU A 40 -9.97 -6.03 -2.99
C LEU A 40 -10.30 -4.74 -2.22
N SER A 41 -10.86 -4.86 -1.01
CA SER A 41 -11.19 -3.70 -0.17
C SER A 41 -9.94 -2.93 0.29
N ALA A 42 -8.90 -3.67 0.70
CA ALA A 42 -7.61 -3.08 1.01
C ALA A 42 -7.03 -2.42 -0.24
N PHE A 43 -6.92 -3.14 -1.36
CA PHE A 43 -6.36 -2.60 -2.61
C PHE A 43 -7.08 -1.32 -3.07
N ASN A 44 -8.42 -1.30 -3.03
CA ASN A 44 -9.20 -0.11 -3.38
C ASN A 44 -8.86 1.10 -2.48
N SER A 45 -8.63 0.88 -1.18
CA SER A 45 -8.20 1.94 -0.24
C SER A 45 -6.77 2.41 -0.52
N LEU A 46 -5.87 1.48 -0.87
CA LEU A 46 -4.46 1.78 -1.15
C LEU A 46 -4.26 2.46 -2.51
N PHE A 47 -5.12 2.16 -3.48
CA PHE A 47 -4.92 2.50 -4.89
C PHE A 47 -4.65 3.99 -5.17
N PRO A 48 -5.38 4.96 -4.58
CA PRO A 48 -5.10 6.38 -4.82
C PRO A 48 -3.67 6.76 -4.43
N SER A 49 -3.21 6.30 -3.27
CA SER A 49 -1.87 6.61 -2.78
C SER A 49 -0.79 5.85 -3.55
N LEU A 50 -1.09 4.60 -3.90
CA LEU A 50 -0.23 3.77 -4.73
C LEU A 50 -0.02 4.40 -6.11
N ALA A 51 -1.09 4.85 -6.77
CA ALA A 51 -1.03 5.52 -8.07
C ALA A 51 -0.25 6.84 -7.99
N ALA A 52 -0.44 7.63 -6.93
CA ALA A 52 0.35 8.84 -6.70
C ALA A 52 1.85 8.52 -6.64
N LEU A 53 2.26 7.51 -5.87
CA LEU A 53 3.66 7.10 -5.77
C LEU A 53 4.20 6.54 -7.10
N MET A 54 3.43 5.70 -7.80
CA MET A 54 3.81 5.10 -9.09
C MET A 54 4.14 6.17 -10.14
N PHE A 55 3.43 7.29 -10.16
CA PHE A 55 3.60 8.34 -11.17
C PHE A 55 4.39 9.56 -10.65
N GLY A 56 5.22 9.37 -9.62
CA GLY A 56 6.16 10.40 -9.16
C GLY A 56 5.59 11.44 -8.20
N GLY A 57 4.33 11.30 -7.77
CA GLY A 57 3.72 12.16 -6.75
C GLY A 57 4.23 11.86 -5.34
N SER A 58 4.07 12.81 -4.42
CA SER A 58 4.41 12.65 -3.01
C SER A 58 3.37 13.35 -2.13
N PHE A 59 3.43 13.10 -0.83
CA PHE A 59 2.48 13.65 0.13
C PHE A 59 3.15 14.72 0.99
N PRO A 60 2.57 15.93 1.11
CA PRO A 60 3.23 17.06 1.78
C PRO A 60 3.36 16.89 3.30
N TRP A 61 2.67 15.91 3.89
CA TRP A 61 2.75 15.58 5.32
C TRP A 61 3.73 14.45 5.64
N GLU A 62 4.28 13.76 4.63
CA GLU A 62 5.24 12.68 4.83
C GLU A 62 6.66 13.25 4.91
N SER A 63 7.49 12.71 5.80
CA SER A 63 8.91 13.12 5.91
C SER A 63 9.78 12.50 4.82
N ASP A 64 9.38 11.33 4.32
CA ASP A 64 10.02 10.62 3.21
C ASP A 64 9.08 10.70 1.99
N PRO A 65 9.49 11.35 0.88
CA PRO A 65 8.63 11.54 -0.30
C PRO A 65 8.28 10.24 -1.03
N ASP A 66 8.98 9.14 -0.71
CA ASP A 66 8.78 7.83 -1.33
C ASP A 66 7.89 6.92 -0.50
N VAL A 67 7.36 7.40 0.64
CA VAL A 67 6.63 6.58 1.60
C VAL A 67 5.29 7.20 1.94
N THR A 68 4.28 6.36 2.12
CA THR A 68 3.09 6.73 2.90
C THR A 68 2.49 5.51 3.58
N THR A 69 1.62 5.74 4.57
CA THR A 69 0.85 4.68 5.21
C THR A 69 -0.64 4.85 4.96
N VAL A 70 -1.33 3.74 4.69
CA VAL A 70 -2.77 3.73 4.44
C VAL A 70 -3.39 2.56 5.20
N ALA A 71 -4.53 2.83 5.83
CA ALA A 71 -5.28 1.80 6.56
C ALA A 71 -6.30 1.08 5.67
N CYS A 72 -6.55 -0.18 5.99
CA CYS A 72 -7.73 -0.91 5.57
C CYS A 72 -9.00 -0.14 6.00
N PRO A 73 -10.06 -0.10 5.17
CA PRO A 73 -11.30 0.60 5.52
C PRO A 73 -12.12 -0.09 6.63
N ASP A 74 -11.67 -1.25 7.15
CA ASP A 74 -12.21 -1.85 8.36
C ASP A 74 -11.75 -1.08 9.60
N ALA A 75 -12.58 -0.14 10.06
CA ALA A 75 -12.29 0.68 11.23
C ALA A 75 -12.23 -0.12 12.54
N ALA A 76 -12.86 -1.31 12.62
CA ALA A 76 -12.83 -2.15 13.81
C ALA A 76 -11.55 -3.00 13.89
N ASN A 77 -11.03 -3.45 12.74
CA ASN A 77 -9.80 -4.24 12.65
C ASN A 77 -8.79 -3.63 11.66
N PRO A 78 -8.27 -2.42 11.90
CA PRO A 78 -7.45 -1.72 10.93
C PRO A 78 -6.11 -2.44 10.74
N VAL A 79 -5.87 -2.89 9.51
CA VAL A 79 -4.57 -3.28 9.00
C VAL A 79 -3.94 -2.07 8.33
N VAL A 80 -2.73 -1.69 8.73
CA VAL A 80 -2.00 -0.54 8.18
C VAL A 80 -0.91 -1.05 7.24
N PHE A 81 -0.92 -0.50 6.03
CA PHE A 81 0.01 -0.81 4.96
C PHE A 81 0.96 0.37 4.76
N GLU A 82 2.26 0.11 4.73
CA GLU A 82 3.26 1.03 4.19
C GLU A 82 3.34 0.82 2.68
N LEU A 83 3.23 1.91 1.94
CA LEU A 83 3.50 1.97 0.51
C LEU A 83 4.85 2.65 0.33
N ARG A 84 5.77 2.03 -0.41
CA ARG A 84 7.10 2.59 -0.67
C ARG A 84 7.47 2.50 -2.13
N ARG A 85 7.79 3.64 -2.76
CA ARG A 85 8.36 3.72 -4.11
C ARG A 85 9.72 3.03 -4.13
N LEU A 86 9.97 2.24 -5.18
CA LEU A 86 11.24 1.58 -5.43
C LEU A 86 11.99 2.32 -6.54
N HIS A 87 13.26 2.63 -6.27
CA HIS A 87 14.19 3.17 -7.26
C HIS A 87 15.06 2.00 -7.73
N GLU A 88 14.80 1.51 -8.95
CA GLU A 88 15.66 0.54 -9.66
C GLU A 88 16.66 1.29 -10.54
#